data_AF-A0A183GFE3-F1
#
_entry.id   AF-A0A183GFE3-F1
#
_cell.length_a   1.000
_cell.length_b   1.000
_cell.length_c   1.000
_cell.angle_alpha   90.00
_cell.angle_beta   90.00
_cell.angle_gamma   90.00
#
_symmetry.space_group_name_H-M   'P 1'
#
loop_
_entity.id
_entity.type
_entity.pdbx_description
1 polymer ?
#
loop_
_entity_poly.entity_id
_entity_poly.type
_entity_poly.pdbx_seq_one_letter_code
_entity_poly.pdbx_strand_id
1 'polypeptide(L)'
;MNVCNILDFLNVDCSPVTVYRLGKKILPNRPLKVVLPARVFQRAAVSRSCRLRFFSEHRVFLRESLSQEELKRRREERNATRADDSRASPGSPIRDSPGRSSTPALVANALSNAQVN
;
A
#
# COMPACT_ATOMS: atom_id res chain seq x y z
N MET A 1 22.75 8.02 -4.42
CA MET A 1 21.28 7.87 -4.30
C MET A 1 20.65 9.24 -4.47
N ASN A 2 20.06 9.47 -5.64
CA ASN A 2 19.31 10.69 -5.93
C ASN A 2 17.84 10.48 -5.52
N VAL A 3 17.31 11.35 -4.66
CA VAL A 3 15.92 11.25 -4.18
C VAL A 3 14.93 11.55 -5.31
N CYS A 4 15.27 12.45 -6.23
CA CYS A 4 14.40 12.81 -7.35
C CYS A 4 14.12 11.60 -8.25
N ASN A 5 15.16 10.87 -8.67
CA ASN A 5 15.00 9.66 -9.49
C ASN A 5 14.03 8.62 -8.87
N ILE A 6 14.02 8.52 -7.54
CA ILE A 6 13.11 7.62 -6.83
C ILE A 6 11.68 8.14 -6.86
N LEU A 7 11.49 9.45 -6.66
CA LEU A 7 10.16 10.07 -6.74
C LEU A 7 9.60 9.99 -8.17
N ASP A 8 10.45 10.22 -9.18
CA ASP A 8 10.13 10.09 -10.60
C ASP A 8 9.70 8.66 -10.93
N PHE A 9 10.47 7.66 -10.47
CA PHE A 9 10.12 6.25 -10.64
C PHE A 9 8.78 5.87 -9.97
N LEU A 10 8.43 6.54 -8.87
CA LEU A 10 7.15 6.40 -8.18
C LEU A 10 6.02 7.22 -8.82
N ASN A 11 6.27 7.94 -9.92
CA ASN A 11 5.36 8.89 -10.57
C ASN A 11 4.84 9.97 -9.60
N VAL A 12 5.70 10.47 -8.71
CA VAL A 12 5.36 11.52 -7.74
C VAL A 12 5.98 12.82 -8.22
N ASP A 13 5.15 13.65 -8.86
CA ASP A 13 5.56 14.93 -9.44
C ASP A 13 5.78 15.99 -8.36
N CYS A 14 6.89 15.89 -7.63
CA CYS A 14 7.30 16.90 -6.67
C CYS A 14 8.81 16.90 -6.45
N SER A 15 9.34 18.07 -6.10
CA SER A 15 10.71 18.18 -5.59
C SER A 15 10.71 18.13 -4.06
N PRO A 16 11.65 17.40 -3.44
CA PRO A 16 11.77 17.39 -1.99
C PRO A 16 12.22 18.77 -1.49
N VAL A 17 11.63 19.24 -0.40
CA VAL A 17 11.96 20.54 0.22
C VAL A 17 13.32 20.46 0.90
N THR A 18 13.53 19.41 1.69
CA THR A 18 14.79 19.14 2.38
C THR A 18 15.03 17.64 2.52
N VAL A 19 16.31 17.26 2.53
CA VAL A 19 16.75 15.87 2.73
C VAL A 19 17.78 15.83 3.84
N TYR A 20 17.45 15.12 4.91
CA TYR A 20 18.34 14.91 6.05
C TYR A 20 18.87 13.48 6.03
N ARG A 21 20.15 13.31 6.30
CA ARG A 21 20.73 11.99 6.58
C ARG A 21 20.78 11.80 8.09
N LEU A 22 20.10 10.76 8.58
CA LEU A 22 19.93 10.50 10.01
C LEU A 22 21.02 9.56 10.57
N GLY A 23 21.24 9.60 11.88
CA GLY A 23 22.21 8.73 12.57
C GLY A 23 23.64 9.25 12.58
N LYS A 24 24.59 8.47 13.12
CA LYS A 24 26.02 8.85 13.22
C LYS A 24 26.74 8.57 11.89
N LYS A 25 27.76 9.38 11.55
CA LYS A 25 28.56 9.24 10.32
C LYS A 25 29.32 7.90 10.20
N ILE A 26 29.44 7.15 11.30
CA ILE A 26 30.15 5.86 11.38
C ILE A 26 29.40 4.76 10.62
N LEU A 27 28.07 4.86 10.49
CA LEU A 27 27.27 3.84 9.81
C LEU A 27 27.30 4.04 8.29
N PRO A 28 27.56 2.99 7.49
CA PRO A 28 27.60 3.10 6.03
C PRO A 28 26.20 3.36 5.44
N ASN A 29 25.17 2.73 6.00
CA ASN A 29 23.79 2.78 5.48
C ASN A 29 22.88 3.58 6.42
N ARG A 30 22.98 4.90 6.29
CA ARG A 30 22.19 5.85 7.09
C ARG A 30 20.82 6.11 6.45
N PRO A 31 19.72 6.02 7.21
CA PRO A 31 18.40 6.34 6.68
C PRO A 31 18.30 7.82 6.30
N LEU A 32 17.58 8.09 5.22
CA LEU A 32 17.26 9.44 4.77
C LEU A 32 15.87 9.83 5.26
N LYS A 33 15.75 11.03 5.82
CA LYS A 33 14.48 11.67 6.09
C LYS A 33 14.26 12.75 5.04
N VAL A 34 13.25 12.54 4.20
CA VAL A 34 12.88 13.45 3.11
C VAL A 34 11.63 14.21 3.54
N VAL A 35 11.68 15.54 3.44
CA VAL A 35 10.54 16.41 3.66
C VAL A 35 9.94 16.75 2.30
N LEU A 36 8.67 16.40 2.11
CA LEU A 36 7.93 16.68 0.88
C LEU A 36 7.05 17.92 1.06
N PRO A 37 6.71 18.64 -0.03
CA PRO A 37 5.96 19.90 0.05
C PRO A 37 4.56 19.75 0.69
N ALA A 38 3.93 18.59 0.52
CA ALA A 38 2.58 18.33 1.02
C ALA A 38 2.37 16.86 1.37
N ARG A 39 1.38 16.61 2.24
CA ARG A 39 0.99 15.26 2.68
C ARG A 39 0.53 14.36 1.53
N VAL A 40 -0.05 14.93 0.48
CA VAL A 40 -0.53 14.17 -0.70
C VAL A 40 0.62 13.45 -1.41
N PHE A 41 1.77 14.12 -1.58
CA PHE A 41 2.96 13.53 -2.20
C PHE A 41 3.56 12.43 -1.33
N GLN A 42 3.58 12.63 -0.02
CA GLN A 42 4.02 11.60 0.92
C GLN A 42 3.16 10.34 0.83
N ARG A 43 1.83 10.49 0.85
CA ARG A 43 0.90 9.36 0.74
C ARG A 43 1.06 8.65 -0.61
N ALA A 44 1.19 9.41 -1.70
CA ALA A 44 1.40 8.86 -3.04
C ALA A 44 2.73 8.07 -3.15
N ALA A 45 3.81 8.61 -2.60
CA ALA A 45 5.11 7.95 -2.61
C ALA A 45 5.08 6.65 -1.79
N VAL A 46 4.47 6.68 -0.60
CA VAL A 46 4.37 5.51 0.28
C VAL A 46 3.46 4.45 -0.31
N SER A 47 2.29 4.80 -0.84
CA SER A 47 1.36 3.83 -1.42
C SER A 47 1.97 3.08 -2.60
N ARG A 48 2.81 3.76 -3.39
CA ARG A 48 3.50 3.20 -4.57
C ARG A 48 4.85 2.58 -4.24
N SER A 49 5.29 2.62 -2.98
CA SER A 49 6.60 2.13 -2.53
C SER A 49 6.86 0.65 -2.84
N CYS A 50 5.81 -0.15 -3.03
CA CYS A 50 5.93 -1.55 -3.47
C CYS A 50 6.64 -1.68 -4.82
N ARG A 51 6.54 -0.67 -5.70
CA ARG A 51 7.22 -0.64 -7.00
C ARG A 51 8.74 -0.57 -6.88
N LEU A 52 9.27 -0.06 -5.75
CA LEU A 52 10.72 0.08 -5.51
C LEU A 52 11.46 -1.26 -5.54
N ARG A 53 10.75 -2.39 -5.45
CA ARG A 53 11.34 -3.73 -5.64
C ARG A 53 11.92 -3.93 -7.04
N PHE A 54 11.41 -3.21 -8.04
CA PHE A 54 11.85 -3.26 -9.44
C PHE A 54 12.74 -2.08 -9.81
N PHE A 55 13.10 -1.23 -8.84
CA PHE A 55 13.99 -0.11 -9.09
C PHE A 55 15.41 -0.63 -9.34
N SER A 56 16.04 -0.18 -10.41
CA SER A 56 17.34 -0.68 -10.90
C SER A 56 18.49 -0.38 -9.94
N GLU A 57 18.37 0.65 -9.12
CA GLU A 57 19.41 1.06 -8.18
C GLU A 57 19.07 0.68 -6.74
N HIS A 58 19.84 -0.27 -6.18
CA HIS A 58 19.92 -0.56 -4.74
C HIS A 58 18.60 -1.01 -4.09
N ARG A 59 18.68 -1.80 -3.01
CA ARG A 59 17.48 -2.22 -2.25
C ARG A 59 16.97 -1.06 -1.39
N VAL A 60 16.26 -0.13 -2.02
CA VAL A 60 15.66 1.05 -1.37
C VAL A 60 14.31 0.69 -0.76
N PHE A 61 14.10 1.08 0.50
CA PHE A 61 12.83 0.94 1.19
C PHE A 61 12.30 2.31 1.58
N LEU A 62 11.07 2.61 1.18
CA LEU A 62 10.37 3.84 1.56
C LEU A 62 9.29 3.52 2.59
N ARG A 63 9.22 4.34 3.65
CA ARG A 63 8.24 4.21 4.74
C ARG A 63 7.82 5.59 5.24
N GLU A 64 6.62 5.67 5.81
CA GLU A 64 6.17 6.88 6.51
C GLU A 64 7.03 7.16 7.74
N SER A 65 7.51 8.39 7.88
CA SER A 65 8.06 8.87 9.15
C SER A 65 6.91 9.28 10.05
N LEU A 66 6.53 8.41 10.98
CA LEU A 66 5.53 8.71 12.01
C LEU A 66 6.21 9.19 13.30
N SER A 67 5.47 9.90 14.16
CA SER A 67 5.93 10.22 15.51
C SER A 67 6.09 8.93 16.34
N GLN A 68 6.87 8.99 17.44
CA GLN A 68 7.07 7.82 18.30
C GLN A 68 5.74 7.32 18.90
N GLU A 69 4.86 8.25 19.27
CA GLU A 69 3.52 7.95 19.80
C GLU A 69 2.67 7.21 18.76
N GLU A 70 2.65 7.69 17.52
CA GLU A 70 1.91 7.07 16.43
C GLU A 70 2.50 5.70 16.05
N LEU A 71 3.84 5.55 16.09
CA LEU A 71 4.50 4.26 15.89
C LEU A 71 4.12 3.26 16.98
N LYS A 72 4.02 3.71 18.24
CA LYS A 72 3.60 2.89 19.38
C LYS A 72 2.16 2.43 19.19
N ARG A 73 1.25 3.36 18.88
CA ARG A 73 -0.17 3.05 18.59
C ARG A 73 -0.32 2.01 17.48
N ARG A 74 0.33 2.22 16.32
CA ARG A 74 0.30 1.24 15.20
C ARG A 74 0.95 -0.10 15.52
N ARG A 75 1.86 -0.18 16.50
CA ARG A 75 2.42 -1.47 16.97
C ARG A 75 1.42 -2.19 17.87
N GLU A 76 0.77 -1.47 18.78
CA GLU A 76 -0.26 -2.01 19.68
C GLU A 76 -1.48 -2.52 18.90
N GLU A 77 -1.97 -1.75 17.91
CA GLU A 77 -3.07 -2.18 17.03
C GLU A 77 -2.76 -3.50 16.28
N ARG A 78 -1.53 -3.66 15.78
CA ARG A 78 -1.08 -4.89 15.12
C ARG A 78 -0.90 -6.06 16.08
N ASN A 79 -0.58 -5.78 17.34
CA ASN A 79 -0.44 -6.83 18.35
C ASN A 79 -1.80 -7.31 18.86
N ALA A 80 -2.77 -6.40 18.98
CA ALA A 80 -4.14 -6.72 19.37
C ALA A 80 -4.84 -7.63 18.35
N THR A 81 -4.70 -7.32 17.05
CA THR A 81 -5.26 -8.16 15.97
C THR A 81 -4.64 -9.56 15.93
N ARG A 82 -3.32 -9.69 16.14
CA ARG A 82 -2.65 -11.00 16.22
C ARG A 82 -3.06 -11.84 17.43
N ALA A 83 -3.34 -11.19 18.55
CA ALA A 83 -3.80 -11.88 19.76
C ALA A 83 -5.23 -12.42 19.57
N ASP A 84 -6.08 -11.71 18.84
CA ASP A 84 -7.45 -12.14 18.56
C ASP A 84 -7.51 -13.35 17.60
N ASP A 85 -6.68 -13.35 16.56
CA ASP A 85 -6.55 -14.49 15.63
C ASP A 85 -6.09 -15.79 16.33
N SER A 86 -5.29 -15.69 17.39
CA SER A 86 -4.82 -16.87 18.15
C SER A 86 -5.87 -17.48 19.08
N ARG A 87 -7.01 -16.79 19.30
CA ARG A 87 -8.17 -17.29 20.07
C ARG A 87 -9.29 -17.84 19.19
N ALA A 88 -9.18 -17.69 17.86
CA ALA A 88 -10.11 -18.30 16.93
C ALA A 88 -9.87 -19.82 16.85
N SER A 89 -10.61 -20.58 17.67
CA SER A 89 -10.78 -22.02 17.51
C SER A 89 -11.24 -22.39 16.09
N PRO A 90 -10.88 -23.57 15.57
CA PRO A 90 -11.31 -24.04 14.25
C PRO A 90 -12.81 -24.32 14.29
N GLY A 91 -13.62 -23.37 13.83
CA GLY A 91 -15.06 -23.53 13.82
C GLY A 91 -15.80 -22.21 13.94
N SER A 92 -15.78 -21.40 12.89
CA SER A 92 -16.76 -20.33 12.72
C SER A 92 -17.49 -20.57 11.39
N PRO A 93 -18.82 -20.55 11.36
CA PRO A 93 -19.57 -20.83 10.15
C PRO A 93 -19.34 -19.71 9.13
N ILE A 94 -19.17 -20.12 7.88
CA ILE A 94 -19.07 -19.26 6.70
C ILE A 94 -20.29 -18.32 6.71
N ARG A 95 -20.04 -17.02 6.95
CA ARG A 95 -21.05 -15.99 6.70
C ARG A 95 -21.13 -15.81 5.19
N ASP A 96 -22.15 -16.42 4.58
CA ASP A 96 -22.54 -16.13 3.21
C ASP A 96 -22.74 -14.63 3.05
N SER A 97 -21.86 -14.01 2.25
CA SER A 97 -22.02 -12.64 1.81
C SER A 97 -22.89 -12.64 0.55
N PRO A 98 -24.00 -11.90 0.49
CA PRO A 98 -24.77 -11.81 -0.73
C PRO A 98 -24.06 -10.86 -1.70
N GLY A 99 -23.84 -11.33 -2.93
CA GLY A 99 -23.73 -10.46 -4.10
C GLY A 99 -22.35 -9.94 -4.47
N ARG A 100 -21.48 -10.82 -4.97
CA ARG A 100 -20.51 -10.43 -6.00
C ARG A 100 -20.63 -11.42 -7.16
N SER A 101 -21.62 -11.19 -8.02
CA SER A 101 -21.78 -11.90 -9.27
C SER A 101 -20.56 -11.60 -10.15
N SER A 102 -19.67 -12.57 -10.24
CA SER A 102 -18.70 -12.66 -11.31
C SER A 102 -18.85 -14.00 -12.02
N THR A 103 -18.78 -13.92 -13.34
CA THR A 103 -18.42 -14.95 -14.32
C THR A 103 -19.60 -15.66 -15.04
N PRO A 104 -19.34 -16.32 -16.19
CA PRO A 104 -19.67 -15.82 -17.52
C PRO A 104 -20.50 -16.84 -18.34
N ALA A 105 -20.86 -16.48 -19.57
CA ALA A 105 -21.24 -17.30 -20.73
C ALA A 105 -21.72 -18.75 -20.49
N LEU A 106 -23.00 -19.06 -20.79
CA LEU A 106 -23.36 -20.11 -21.75
C LEU A 106 -24.89 -20.15 -22.03
N VAL A 107 -25.21 -20.49 -23.28
CA VAL A 107 -26.43 -21.13 -23.83
C VAL A 107 -27.66 -20.28 -24.22
N ALA A 108 -27.91 -20.34 -25.53
CA ALA A 108 -29.14 -20.15 -26.27
C ALA A 108 -30.41 -20.74 -25.62
N ASN A 109 -31.56 -20.11 -25.83
CA ASN A 109 -32.63 -20.68 -26.66
C ASN A 109 -33.92 -19.84 -26.63
N ALA A 110 -34.73 -20.11 -27.67
CA ALA A 110 -36.17 -19.90 -27.80
C ALA A 110 -36.61 -18.46 -28.15
N LEU A 111 -36.93 -18.20 -29.42
CA LEU A 111 -38.21 -18.50 -30.12
C LEU A 111 -39.33 -17.52 -29.77
N SER A 112 -39.81 -16.87 -30.82
CA SER A 112 -41.22 -16.61 -31.11
C SER A 112 -41.92 -15.51 -30.30
N ASN A 113 -42.17 -14.37 -30.96
CA ASN A 113 -43.51 -13.81 -31.22
C ASN A 113 -43.46 -12.28 -31.36
N ALA A 114 -43.63 -11.80 -32.59
CA ALA A 114 -44.09 -10.44 -32.85
C ALA A 114 -44.91 -10.45 -34.15
N GLN A 115 -46.20 -10.72 -34.01
CA GLN A 115 -47.25 -10.14 -34.85
C GLN A 115 -47.53 -8.70 -34.38
N VAL A 116 -48.39 -8.00 -35.13
CA VAL A 116 -48.93 -6.62 -34.99
C VAL A 116 -47.89 -5.52 -35.31
N ASN A 117 -47.99 -4.73 -36.39
CA ASN A 117 -49.05 -4.36 -37.35
C ASN A 117 -48.44 -4.13 -38.73
#